data_AF-A0A0C1VNT1-F1
#
_entry.id   AF-A0A0C1VNT1-F1
#
_cell.length_a   1.000
_cell.length_b   1.000
_cell.length_c   1.000
_cell.angle_alpha   90.00
_cell.angle_beta   90.00
_cell.angle_gamma   90.00
#
_symmetry.space_group_name_H-M   'P 1'
#
loop_
_entity.id
_entity.type
_entity.pdbx_description
1 polymer ?
#
loop_
_entity_poly.entity_id
_entity_poly.type
_entity_poly.pdbx_seq_one_letter_code
_entity_poly.pdbx_strand_id
1 'polypeptide(L)'
;MENNRIHLNELIAEYTENSKIINKADEELLNNDRGLFKAKLKISLNIAKSVHKQQLEKLEELDGSFVGDLEDSMHDNFAHLSIKDTNYKVVERARTVFTSSLGRFENTIAVIEDSLNFNQSIVLARISIFVAILSIATSYFSG
;
A
#
# COMPACT_ATOMS: atom_id res chain seq x y z
N MET A 1 0.31 15.34 26.55
CA MET A 1 0.27 14.09 25.76
C MET A 1 1.58 13.40 26.04
N GLU A 2 1.52 12.17 26.54
CA GLU A 2 2.71 11.40 26.92
C GLU A 2 3.41 11.01 25.61
N ASN A 3 4.52 11.70 25.30
CA ASN A 3 5.34 11.35 24.15
C ASN A 3 5.92 9.96 24.41
N ASN A 4 5.35 8.94 23.77
CA ASN A 4 5.92 7.60 23.72
C ASN A 4 7.21 7.73 22.88
N ARG A 5 8.31 8.10 23.54
CA ARG A 5 9.61 8.29 22.91
C ARG A 5 10.16 6.91 22.55
N ILE A 6 9.93 6.50 21.32
CA ILE A 6 10.50 5.27 20.75
C ILE A 6 12.01 5.48 20.58
N HIS A 7 12.82 4.54 21.05
CA HIS A 7 14.27 4.65 20.94
C HIS A 7 14.69 4.57 19.46
N LEU A 8 15.72 5.31 19.04
CA LEU A 8 16.12 5.40 17.62
C LEU A 8 16.31 4.03 16.92
N ASN A 9 16.92 3.07 17.61
CA ASN A 9 17.09 1.70 17.08
C ASN A 9 15.75 0.96 16.89
N GLU A 10 14.80 1.22 17.77
CA GLU A 10 13.45 0.65 17.73
C GLU A 10 12.64 1.30 16.60
N LEU A 11 12.80 2.61 16.39
CA LEU A 11 12.20 3.33 15.25
C LEU A 11 12.71 2.81 13.90
N ILE A 12 14.03 2.55 13.78
CA ILE A 12 14.62 1.93 12.59
C ILE A 12 14.07 0.52 12.37
N ALA A 13 13.97 -0.28 13.44
CA ALA A 13 13.44 -1.63 13.37
C ALA A 13 11.97 -1.64 12.92
N GLU A 14 11.15 -0.77 13.50
CA GLU A 14 9.74 -0.57 13.16
C GLU A 14 9.57 -0.19 11.69
N TYR A 15 10.28 0.83 11.18
CA TYR A 15 10.21 1.18 9.76
C TYR A 15 10.61 0.02 8.84
N THR A 16 11.64 -0.74 9.23
CA THR A 16 12.13 -1.88 8.45
C THR A 16 11.15 -3.05 8.48
N GLU A 17 10.53 -3.33 9.62
CA GLU A 17 9.55 -4.40 9.79
C GLU A 17 8.27 -4.11 9.02
N ASN A 18 7.77 -2.88 9.13
CA ASN A 18 6.59 -2.43 8.38
C ASN A 18 6.83 -2.45 6.85
N SER A 19 8.04 -2.11 6.38
CA SER A 19 8.42 -2.34 4.97
C SER A 19 8.35 -3.82 4.55
N LYS A 20 8.79 -4.76 5.41
CA LYS A 20 8.69 -6.20 5.12
C LYS A 20 7.24 -6.68 5.06
N ILE A 21 6.38 -6.18 5.94
CA ILE A 21 4.93 -6.47 5.93
C ILE A 21 4.33 -6.04 4.60
N ILE A 22 4.65 -4.83 4.13
CA ILE A 22 4.20 -4.33 2.83
C ILE A 22 4.70 -5.21 1.69
N ASN A 23 6.00 -5.51 1.65
CA ASN A 23 6.58 -6.30 0.55
C ASN A 23 5.94 -7.70 0.49
N LYS A 24 5.66 -8.32 1.64
CA LYS A 24 4.96 -9.60 1.70
C LYS A 24 3.52 -9.49 1.18
N ALA A 25 2.79 -8.43 1.58
CA ALA A 25 1.43 -8.21 1.10
C ALA A 25 1.39 -7.93 -0.42
N ASP A 26 2.37 -7.20 -0.94
CA ASP A 26 2.55 -6.94 -2.37
C ASP A 26 2.82 -8.24 -3.14
N GLU A 27 3.73 -9.10 -2.64
CA GLU A 27 3.99 -10.43 -3.22
C GLU A 27 2.75 -11.33 -3.21
N GLU A 28 2.00 -11.37 -2.10
CA GLU A 28 0.76 -12.14 -2.00
C GLU A 28 -0.31 -11.63 -2.98
N LEU A 29 -0.42 -10.31 -3.16
CA LEU A 29 -1.35 -9.70 -4.10
C LEU A 29 -0.97 -10.07 -5.55
N LEU A 30 0.31 -9.89 -5.93
CA LEU A 30 0.83 -10.21 -7.26
C LEU A 30 0.72 -11.71 -7.60
N ASN A 31 0.93 -12.59 -6.63
CA ASN A 31 0.77 -14.03 -6.82
C ASN A 31 -0.69 -14.42 -7.07
N ASN A 32 -1.65 -13.67 -6.53
CA ASN A 32 -3.07 -13.90 -6.78
C ASN A 32 -3.56 -13.24 -8.08
N ASP A 33 -2.89 -12.18 -8.56
CA ASP A 33 -3.18 -11.56 -9.87
C ASP A 33 -2.86 -12.50 -11.05
N ARG A 34 -1.80 -13.32 -10.91
CA ARG A 34 -1.43 -14.36 -11.90
C ARG A 34 -2.39 -15.56 -11.94
N GLY A 35 -3.33 -15.66 -11.01
CA GLY A 35 -4.25 -16.79 -10.89
C GLY A 35 -5.57 -16.61 -11.65
N LEU A 36 -6.15 -17.71 -12.18
CA LEU A 36 -7.43 -17.72 -12.91
C LEU A 36 -8.67 -17.37 -12.07
N PHE A 37 -8.53 -17.09 -10.77
CA PHE A 37 -9.65 -16.92 -9.85
C PHE A 37 -9.90 -15.44 -9.50
N LYS A 38 -10.69 -14.74 -10.32
CA LYS A 38 -11.06 -13.32 -10.10
C LYS A 38 -11.66 -13.05 -8.71
N ALA A 39 -12.41 -14.00 -8.14
CA ALA A 39 -12.97 -13.87 -6.80
C ALA A 39 -11.88 -13.84 -5.72
N LYS A 40 -10.84 -14.69 -5.87
CA LYS A 40 -9.69 -14.72 -4.97
C LYS A 40 -8.88 -13.42 -5.08
N LEU A 41 -8.65 -12.94 -6.30
CA LEU A 41 -7.98 -11.66 -6.55
C LEU A 41 -8.73 -10.48 -5.89
N LYS A 42 -10.07 -10.45 -5.97
CA LYS A 42 -10.87 -9.40 -5.32
C LYS A 42 -10.77 -9.42 -3.79
N ILE A 43 -10.70 -10.62 -3.18
CA ILE A 43 -10.49 -10.78 -1.73
C ILE A 43 -9.08 -10.32 -1.36
N SER A 44 -8.06 -10.78 -2.08
CA SER A 44 -6.66 -10.38 -1.87
C SER A 44 -6.47 -8.87 -2.01
N LEU A 45 -7.15 -8.25 -2.97
CA LEU A 45 -7.13 -6.80 -3.17
C LEU A 45 -7.75 -6.05 -1.98
N ASN A 46 -8.88 -6.50 -1.45
CA ASN A 46 -9.47 -5.89 -0.25
C ASN A 46 -8.56 -6.01 0.97
N ILE A 47 -7.90 -7.17 1.14
CA ILE A 47 -6.92 -7.38 2.20
C ILE A 47 -5.73 -6.43 2.00
N ALA A 48 -5.19 -6.35 0.79
CA ALA A 48 -4.08 -5.45 0.46
C ALA A 48 -4.40 -3.98 0.77
N LYS A 49 -5.61 -3.52 0.43
CA LYS A 49 -6.07 -2.16 0.77
C LYS A 49 -6.18 -1.94 2.28
N SER A 50 -6.64 -2.94 3.04
CA SER A 50 -6.67 -2.87 4.50
C SER A 50 -5.26 -2.79 5.09
N VAL A 51 -4.32 -3.60 4.58
CA VAL A 51 -2.92 -3.55 4.99
C VAL A 51 -2.33 -2.18 4.65
N HIS A 52 -2.52 -1.69 3.43
CA HIS A 52 -2.05 -0.35 3.02
C HIS A 52 -2.54 0.75 3.97
N LYS A 53 -3.83 0.73 4.35
CA LYS A 53 -4.40 1.68 5.30
C LYS A 53 -3.73 1.59 6.68
N GLN A 54 -3.59 0.38 7.23
CA GLN A 54 -2.94 0.18 8.54
C GLN A 54 -1.48 0.65 8.52
N GLN A 55 -0.78 0.45 7.41
CA GLN A 55 0.61 0.85 7.26
C GLN A 55 0.77 2.37 7.09
N LEU A 56 -0.22 3.06 6.50
CA LEU A 56 -0.28 4.53 6.51
C LEU A 56 -0.49 5.08 7.93
N GLU A 57 -1.42 4.50 8.69
CA GLU A 57 -1.64 4.89 10.09
C GLU A 57 -0.37 4.67 10.93
N LYS A 58 0.35 3.56 10.70
CA LYS A 58 1.61 3.28 11.37
C LYS A 58 2.73 4.25 10.95
N LEU A 59 2.78 4.66 9.69
CA LEU A 59 3.72 5.69 9.23
C LEU A 59 3.48 7.02 9.95
N GLU A 60 2.23 7.44 10.10
CA GLU A 60 1.87 8.68 10.81
C GLU A 60 2.27 8.62 12.29
N GLU A 61 2.04 7.49 12.96
CA GLU A 61 2.48 7.24 14.33
C GLU A 61 4.01 7.38 14.47
N LEU A 62 4.77 6.69 13.62
CA LEU A 62 6.23 6.68 13.68
C LEU A 62 6.83 8.05 13.30
N ASP A 63 6.23 8.76 12.34
CA ASP A 63 6.66 10.11 11.96
C ASP A 63 6.41 11.13 13.07
N GLY A 64 5.30 10.99 13.81
CA GLY A 64 5.05 11.79 15.01
C GLY A 64 6.13 11.62 16.08
N SER A 65 6.54 10.37 16.34
CA SER A 65 7.63 10.06 17.27
C SER A 65 8.99 10.56 16.76
N PHE A 66 9.24 10.49 15.44
CA PHE A 66 10.48 10.94 14.82
C PHE A 66 10.67 12.47 14.91
N VAL A 67 9.62 13.24 14.60
CA VAL A 67 9.65 14.71 14.66
C VAL A 67 9.77 15.21 16.10
N GLY A 68 9.08 14.56 17.05
CA GLY A 68 9.17 14.91 18.47
C GLY A 68 10.58 14.77 19.06
N ASP A 69 11.32 13.71 18.70
CA ASP A 69 12.72 13.52 19.14
C ASP A 69 13.68 14.56 18.51
N LEU A 70 13.35 15.05 17.31
CA LEU A 70 14.12 16.08 16.62
C LEU A 70 13.96 17.45 17.33
N GLU A 71 12.74 17.84 17.68
CA GLU A 71 12.45 19.13 18.32
C GLU A 71 13.12 19.24 19.70
N ASP A 72 13.06 18.18 20.50
CA ASP A 72 13.69 18.13 21.83
C ASP A 72 15.22 18.18 21.77
N SER A 73 15.84 17.76 20.66
CA SER A 73 17.30 17.62 20.55
C SER A 73 18.02 18.80 19.91
N MET A 74 17.32 19.69 19.20
CA MET A 74 17.92 20.90 18.63
C MET A 74 18.31 21.95 19.68
N HIS A 75 17.82 21.81 20.92
CA HIS A 75 18.09 22.77 21.99
C HIS A 75 19.34 22.46 22.82
N ASP A 76 19.88 21.23 22.78
CA ASP A 76 20.97 20.78 23.66
C ASP A 76 22.23 20.28 22.91
N ASN A 77 23.26 21.13 22.91
CA ASN A 77 24.69 20.80 22.81
C ASN A 77 25.29 20.33 21.45
N PHE A 78 26.22 21.15 20.90
CA PHE A 78 26.75 21.02 19.53
C PHE A 78 27.58 19.76 19.22
N ALA A 79 28.28 19.17 20.20
CA ALA A 79 29.10 17.97 19.96
C ALA A 79 28.24 16.70 19.77
N HIS A 80 27.06 16.66 20.40
CA HIS A 80 26.09 15.57 20.21
C HIS A 80 25.38 15.65 18.86
N LEU A 81 25.39 16.82 18.19
CA LEU A 81 24.75 17.00 16.88
C LEU A 81 25.39 16.13 15.78
N SER A 82 26.72 15.93 15.77
CA SER A 82 27.37 15.19 14.67
C SER A 82 27.13 13.66 14.72
N ILE A 83 27.09 13.07 15.92
CA ILE A 83 26.76 11.64 16.10
C ILE A 83 25.25 11.44 15.89
N LYS A 84 24.41 12.38 16.35
CA LYS A 84 22.96 12.34 16.12
C LYS A 84 22.58 12.56 14.65
N ASP A 85 23.31 13.37 13.88
CA ASP A 85 23.11 13.55 12.43
C ASP A 85 23.32 12.24 11.64
N THR A 86 24.31 11.44 12.04
CA THR A 86 24.53 10.12 11.41
C THR A 86 23.38 9.16 11.74
N ASN A 87 22.95 9.12 13.00
CA ASN A 87 21.82 8.29 13.44
C ASN A 87 20.51 8.70 12.78
N TYR A 88 20.26 10.00 12.66
CA TYR A 88 19.10 10.57 11.98
C TYR A 88 19.06 10.18 10.50
N LYS A 89 20.20 10.26 9.79
CA LYS A 89 20.32 9.78 8.40
C LYS A 89 19.98 8.30 8.25
N VAL A 90 20.27 7.47 9.24
CA VAL A 90 19.91 6.04 9.20
C VAL A 90 18.40 5.87 9.37
N VAL A 91 17.76 6.59 10.31
CA VAL A 91 16.30 6.59 10.46
C VAL A 91 15.61 7.10 9.20
N GLU A 92 16.08 8.20 8.65
CA GLU A 92 15.55 8.80 7.42
C GLU A 92 15.63 7.82 6.24
N ARG A 93 16.71 7.05 6.13
CA ARG A 93 16.82 5.96 5.14
C ARG A 93 15.81 4.85 5.40
N ALA A 94 15.63 4.42 6.64
CA ALA A 94 14.65 3.39 6.98
C ALA A 94 13.22 3.86 6.65
N ARG A 95 12.89 5.12 6.98
CA ARG A 95 11.64 5.79 6.60
C ARG A 95 11.49 5.89 5.08
N THR A 96 12.55 6.23 4.36
CA THR A 96 12.55 6.28 2.89
C THR A 96 12.24 4.91 2.27
N VAL A 97 12.81 3.84 2.83
CA VAL A 97 12.51 2.47 2.38
C VAL A 97 11.05 2.12 2.65
N PHE A 98 10.53 2.45 3.84
CA PHE A 98 9.13 2.21 4.18
C PHE A 98 8.15 2.96 3.28
N THR A 99 8.36 4.27 3.10
CA THR A 99 7.55 5.12 2.22
C THR A 99 7.67 4.71 0.74
N SER A 100 8.85 4.30 0.29
CA SER A 100 9.03 3.76 -1.06
C SER A 100 8.29 2.43 -1.25
N SER A 101 8.31 1.54 -0.25
CA SER A 101 7.52 0.30 -0.26
C SER A 101 6.02 0.61 -0.33
N LEU A 102 5.52 1.57 0.47
CA LEU A 102 4.13 2.03 0.41
C LEU A 102 3.74 2.52 -0.98
N GLY A 103 4.51 3.44 -1.56
CA GLY A 103 4.21 3.99 -2.88
C GLY A 103 4.23 2.92 -3.99
N ARG A 104 5.14 1.94 -3.90
CA ARG A 104 5.12 0.79 -4.84
C ARG A 104 3.88 -0.07 -4.66
N PHE A 105 3.51 -0.36 -3.43
CA PHE A 105 2.34 -1.17 -3.11
C PHE A 105 1.03 -0.49 -3.52
N GLU A 106 0.91 0.82 -3.32
CA GLU A 106 -0.22 1.63 -3.80
C GLU A 106 -0.36 1.55 -5.32
N ASN A 107 0.76 1.67 -6.04
CA ASN A 107 0.77 1.50 -7.50
C ASN A 107 0.33 0.09 -7.92
N THR A 108 0.78 -0.97 -7.23
CA THR A 108 0.32 -2.34 -7.52
C THR A 108 -1.19 -2.47 -7.30
N ILE A 109 -1.72 -1.93 -6.19
CA ILE A 109 -3.16 -1.94 -5.89
C ILE A 109 -3.93 -1.23 -7.01
N ALA A 110 -3.51 -0.04 -7.42
CA ALA A 110 -4.17 0.74 -8.46
C ALA A 110 -4.18 0.02 -9.82
N VAL A 111 -3.05 -0.56 -10.23
CA VAL A 111 -2.95 -1.31 -11.49
C VAL A 111 -3.88 -2.53 -11.50
N ILE A 112 -3.97 -3.26 -10.39
CA ILE A 112 -4.86 -4.42 -10.26
C ILE A 112 -6.33 -3.98 -10.24
N GLU A 113 -6.65 -2.86 -9.58
CA GLU A 113 -7.99 -2.27 -9.60
C GLU A 113 -8.44 -1.90 -11.01
N ASP A 114 -7.59 -1.21 -11.77
CA ASP A 114 -7.87 -0.83 -13.14
C ASP A 114 -8.06 -2.06 -14.04
N SER A 115 -7.20 -3.08 -13.88
CA SER A 115 -7.33 -4.36 -14.59
C SER A 115 -8.68 -5.04 -14.29
N LEU A 116 -9.10 -5.07 -13.01
CA LEU A 116 -10.40 -5.63 -12.61
C LEU A 116 -11.58 -4.85 -13.21
N ASN A 117 -11.52 -3.52 -13.19
CA ASN A 117 -12.56 -2.63 -13.72
C ASN A 117 -12.68 -2.78 -15.25
N PHE A 118 -11.56 -2.83 -15.96
CA PHE A 118 -11.52 -3.08 -17.39
C PHE A 118 -12.12 -4.44 -17.75
N ASN A 119 -11.79 -5.47 -16.98
CA ASN A 119 -12.30 -6.82 -17.19
C ASN A 119 -13.82 -6.91 -16.96
N GLN A 120 -14.34 -6.21 -15.95
CA GLN A 120 -15.80 -6.10 -15.74
C GLN A 120 -16.48 -5.39 -16.92
N SER A 121 -15.89 -4.30 -17.41
CA SER A 121 -16.40 -3.55 -18.55
C SER A 121 -16.46 -4.41 -19.83
N ILE A 122 -15.43 -5.23 -20.08
CA ILE A 122 -15.41 -6.19 -21.20
C ILE A 122 -16.52 -7.25 -21.05
N VAL A 123 -16.70 -7.81 -19.87
CA VAL A 123 -17.75 -8.82 -19.63
C VAL A 123 -19.13 -8.21 -19.88
N LEU A 124 -19.37 -6.99 -19.41
CA LEU A 124 -20.63 -6.28 -19.62
C LEU A 124 -20.87 -5.98 -21.11
N ALA A 125 -19.83 -5.56 -21.84
CA ALA A 125 -19.91 -5.35 -23.28
C ALA A 125 -20.26 -6.65 -24.03
N ARG A 126 -19.65 -7.78 -23.65
CA ARG A 126 -19.96 -9.10 -24.23
C ARG A 126 -21.41 -9.52 -23.99
N ILE A 127 -21.91 -9.32 -22.76
CA ILE A 127 -23.32 -9.60 -22.43
C ILE A 127 -24.24 -8.72 -23.29
N SER A 128 -23.91 -7.44 -23.44
CA SER A 128 -24.70 -6.50 -24.25
C SER A 128 -24.77 -6.92 -25.73
N ILE A 129 -23.64 -7.35 -26.30
CA ILE A 129 -23.60 -7.90 -27.67
C ILE A 129 -24.49 -9.15 -27.78
N PHE A 130 -24.42 -10.05 -26.80
CA PHE A 130 -25.22 -11.28 -26.81
C PHE A 130 -26.73 -11.00 -26.71
N VAL A 131 -27.12 -10.07 -25.84
CA VAL A 131 -28.52 -9.61 -25.72
C VAL A 131 -29.00 -9.01 -27.05
N ALA A 132 -28.20 -8.17 -27.70
CA ALA A 132 -28.56 -7.58 -28.98
C ALA A 132 -28.77 -8.65 -30.07
N ILE A 133 -27.90 -9.67 -30.15
CA ILE A 133 -28.06 -10.79 -31.09
C ILE A 133 -29.36 -11.55 -30.82
N LEU A 134 -29.66 -11.85 -29.55
CA LEU A 134 -30.90 -12.52 -29.19
C LEU A 134 -32.14 -11.68 -29.51
N SER A 135 -32.11 -10.38 -29.25
CA SER A 135 -33.22 -9.46 -29.59
C SER A 135 -33.48 -9.39 -31.09
N ILE A 136 -32.41 -9.40 -31.91
CA ILE A 136 -32.53 -9.48 -33.36
C ILE A 136 -33.15 -10.83 -33.75
N ALA A 137 -32.63 -11.94 -33.24
CA ALA A 137 -33.15 -13.27 -33.56
C ALA A 137 -34.62 -13.41 -33.18
N THR A 138 -35.04 -12.96 -31.98
CA THR A 138 -36.45 -13.01 -31.58
C THR A 138 -37.32 -12.16 -32.49
N SER A 139 -36.90 -10.94 -32.85
CA SER A 139 -37.64 -10.08 -33.77
C SER A 139 -37.84 -10.70 -35.17
N TYR A 140 -36.85 -11.47 -35.65
CA TYR A 140 -36.94 -12.19 -36.93
C TYR A 140 -37.84 -13.42 -36.87
N PHE A 141 -37.90 -14.12 -35.74
CA PHE A 141 -38.75 -15.32 -35.58
C PHE A 141 -40.18 -15.00 -35.13
N SER A 142 -40.43 -13.83 -34.53
CA SER A 142 -41.77 -13.39 -34.11
C SER A 142 -42.51 -12.53 -35.13
N GLY A 143 -41.91 -12.22 -36.28
CA GLY A 143 -42.53 -11.47 -37.38
C GLY A 143 -42.83 -12.38 -38.57
#